data_AF-A0A645IRI4-F1
#
_entry.id   AF-A0A645IRI4-F1
#
_cell.length_a   1.000
_cell.length_b   1.000
_cell.length_c   1.000
_cell.angle_alpha   90.00
_cell.angle_beta   90.00
_cell.angle_gamma   90.00
#
_symmetry.space_group_name_H-M   'P 1'
#
loop_
_entity.id
_entity.type
_entity.pdbx_description
1 polymer ?
#
loop_
_entity_poly.entity_id
_entity_poly.type
_entity_poly.pdbx_seq_one_letter_code
_entity_poly.pdbx_strand_id
1 'polypeptide(L)' 'MMKRKPECSVICPVCGMRLAFEDGVCYCPAEYCGYKCDKCKLEAEKNEKGEK' A
#
# COMPACT_ATOMS: atom_id res chain seq x y z
N MET A 1 -7.68 -5.47 -13.08
CA MET A 1 -6.90 -4.26 -12.72
C MET A 1 -7.11 -4.00 -11.23
N MET A 2 -6.16 -4.35 -10.36
CA MET A 2 -6.26 -4.02 -8.93
C MET A 2 -6.26 -2.50 -8.77
N LYS A 3 -7.35 -1.93 -8.25
CA LYS A 3 -7.50 -0.49 -8.05
C LYS A 3 -6.86 -0.09 -6.73
N ARG A 4 -6.06 0.98 -6.75
CA ARG A 4 -5.51 1.60 -5.53
C ARG A 4 -6.68 2.07 -4.66
N LYS A 5 -6.69 1.70 -3.37
CA LYS A 5 -7.75 2.19 -2.47
C LYS A 5 -7.60 3.69 -2.23
N PRO A 6 -8.70 4.48 -2.27
CA PRO A 6 -8.66 5.95 -2.11
C PRO A 6 -8.21 6.38 -0.70
N GLU A 7 -8.29 5.48 0.27
CA GLU A 7 -7.87 5.69 1.67
C GLU A 7 -6.35 5.56 1.90
N CYS A 8 -5.62 4.91 0.99
CA CYS A 8 -4.16 4.83 1.08
C CYS A 8 -3.58 6.12 0.45
N SER A 9 -2.72 6.83 1.20
CA SER A 9 -2.07 8.05 0.70
C SER A 9 -1.32 7.76 -0.60
N VAL A 10 -1.36 8.73 -1.53
CA VAL A 10 -0.63 8.65 -2.80
C VAL A 10 0.84 9.02 -2.61
N ILE A 11 1.13 9.77 -1.56
CA ILE A 11 2.44 10.32 -1.23
C ILE A 11 2.98 9.64 0.02
N CYS A 12 4.27 9.30 -0.01
CA CYS A 12 4.98 8.73 1.12
C CYS A 12 5.15 9.79 2.21
N PRO A 13 4.76 9.51 3.46
CA PRO A 13 4.90 10.47 4.55
C PRO A 13 6.36 10.66 5.00
N VAL A 14 7.28 9.77 4.59
CA VAL A 14 8.69 9.81 4.99
C VAL A 14 9.52 10.66 4.04
N CYS A 15 9.39 10.45 2.73
CA CYS A 15 10.23 11.10 1.72
C CYS A 15 9.46 11.98 0.72
N GLY A 16 8.13 12.02 0.80
CA GLY A 16 7.30 12.81 -0.13
C GLY A 16 7.20 12.22 -1.54
N MET A 17 7.78 11.05 -1.82
CA MET A 17 7.66 10.41 -3.13
C MET A 17 6.30 9.74 -3.34
N ARG A 18 5.91 9.59 -4.60
CA ARG A 18 4.68 8.90 -4.96
C ARG A 18 4.81 7.42 -4.61
N LEU A 19 3.88 6.92 -3.81
CA LEU A 19 3.80 5.50 -3.46
C LEU A 19 3.41 4.70 -4.71
N ALA A 20 4.06 3.55 -4.89
CA ALA A 20 3.70 2.51 -5.83
C ALA A 20 2.65 1.58 -5.19
N PHE A 21 1.88 0.87 -6.00
CA PHE A 21 0.86 -0.06 -5.53
C PHE A 21 1.03 -1.39 -6.26
N GLU A 22 1.35 -2.43 -5.50
CA GLU A 22 1.67 -3.78 -6.01
C GLU A 22 1.12 -4.79 -5.00
N ASP A 23 0.54 -5.88 -5.51
CA ASP A 23 -0.10 -6.93 -4.70
C ASP A 23 -1.10 -6.41 -3.63
N GLY A 24 -1.83 -5.34 -3.95
CA GLY A 24 -2.79 -4.74 -3.01
C GLY A 24 -2.15 -3.86 -1.92
N VAL A 25 -0.83 -3.67 -1.95
CA VAL A 25 -0.07 -2.93 -0.94
C VAL A 25 0.56 -1.66 -1.53
N CYS A 26 0.33 -0.52 -0.87
CA CYS A 26 1.08 0.70 -1.17
C CYS A 26 2.48 0.62 -0.57
N TYR A 27 3.51 0.79 -1.39
CA TYR A 27 4.91 0.84 -0.93
C TYR A 27 5.65 2.03 -1.55
N CYS A 28 6.70 2.47 -0.88
CA CYS A 28 7.58 3.50 -1.41
C CYS A 28 8.64 2.84 -2.30
N PRO A 29 8.75 3.22 -3.59
CA PRO A 29 9.77 2.68 -4.48
C PRO A 29 11.17 3.21 -4.17
N ALA A 30 11.32 4.13 -3.22
CA ALA A 30 12.63 4.60 -2.80
C ALA A 30 13.32 3.55 -1.93
N GLU A 31 14.43 3.00 -2.41
CA GLU A 31 15.25 2.04 -1.68
C GLU A 31 15.72 2.58 -0.32
N TYR A 32 16.02 3.89 -0.24
CA TYR A 32 16.46 4.54 1.00
C TYR A 32 15.31 4.75 2.01
N CYS A 33 14.06 4.68 1.58
CA CYS A 33 12.90 4.97 2.44
C CYS A 33 12.33 3.69 3.05
N GLY A 34 12.13 2.65 2.23
CA GLY A 34 11.58 1.36 2.68
C GLY A 34 10.15 1.41 3.23
N TYR A 35 9.43 2.53 3.09
CA TYR A 35 8.07 2.67 3.64
C TYR A 35 7.08 1.73 2.95
N LYS A 36 6.26 1.03 3.75
CA LYS A 36 5.15 0.18 3.30
C LYS A 36 3.90 0.55 4.09
N CYS A 37 2.76 0.61 3.42
CA CYS A 37 1.50 1.00 4.04
C CYS A 37 0.91 -0.17 4.85
N ASP A 38 0.93 -0.04 6.18
CA ASP A 38 0.38 -1.06 7.09
C ASP A 38 -1.11 -1.33 6.89
N LYS A 39 -1.91 -0.29 6.57
CA LYS A 39 -3.34 -0.46 6.28
C LYS A 39 -3.57 -1.35 5.07
N CYS A 40 -2.86 -1.05 3.98
CA CYS A 40 -2.99 -1.82 2.75
C CYS A 40 -2.49 -3.28 2.98
N LYS A 41 -1.48 -3.51 3.85
CA LYS A 41 -1.04 -4.86 4.26
C LYS A 41 -2.11 -5.64 5.05
N LEU A 42 -2.71 -5.01 6.05
CA LEU A 42 -3.78 -5.61 6.86
C LEU A 42 -5.02 -5.96 6.03
N GLU A 43 -5.35 -5.10 5.06
CA GLU A 43 -6.49 -5.30 4.18
C GLU A 43 -6.23 -6.41 3.14
N ALA A 44 -5.00 -6.53 2.64
CA ALA A 44 -4.60 -7.67 1.80
C ALA A 44 -4.78 -8.99 2.58
N GLU A 45 -4.31 -9.05 3.83
CA GLU A 45 -4.49 -10.22 4.72
C GLU A 45 -5.97 -10.48 5.07
N LYS A 46 -6.80 -9.44 5.18
CA LYS A 46 -8.24 -9.58 5.41
C LYS A 46 -9.00 -10.05 4.18
N ASN A 47 -8.60 -9.61 2.99
CA ASN A 47 -9.25 -10.01 1.74
C ASN A 47 -9.06 -11.51 1.46
N GLU A 48 -7.95 -12.10 1.91
CA GLU A 48 -7.74 -13.56 1.85
C GLU A 48 -8.56 -14.36 2.89
N LYS A 49 -9.14 -13.72 3.92
CA LYS A 49 -9.96 -14.37 4.96
C LYS A 49 -11.44 -13.98 4.93
N GLY A 50 -11.88 -13.31 3.86
CA GLY A 50 -13.17 -12.66 3.76
C GLY A 50 -14.03 -13.12 2.58
N GLU A 51 -14.13 -14.42 2.34
CA GLU A 51 -15.28 -14.98 1.61
C GLU A 51 -15.71 -16.25 2.36
N LYS A 52 -16.75 -16.11 3.18
CA LYS A 52 -17.52 -17.20 3.79
C LYS A 52 -18.97 -17.01 3.39
#